data_AF-A0A202BCQ8-F1
#
_entry.id   AF-A0A202BCQ8-F1
#
_cell.length_a   1.000
_cell.length_b   1.000
_cell.length_c   1.000
_cell.angle_alpha   90.00
_cell.angle_beta   90.00
_cell.angle_gamma   90.00
#
_symmetry.space_group_name_H-M   'P 1'
#
loop_
_entity.id
_entity.type
_entity.pdbx_description
1 polymer ?
#
loop_
_entity_poly.entity_id
_entity_poly.type
_entity_poly.pdbx_seq_one_letter_code
_entity_poly.pdbx_strand_id
1 'polypeptide(L)' 'MLLERTQSGVERTRVDGKAPGRPASLRAAQQREMCDELAAGAGVSVMARKFAVSPKAVGRVRAAKL' A
#
# COMPACT_ATOMS: atom_id res chain seq x y z
N MET A 1 -6.52 22.35 25.09
CA MET A 1 -5.80 21.17 25.63
C MET A 1 -4.67 20.72 24.70
N LEU A 2 -3.78 19.81 25.11
CA LEU A 2 -2.66 19.31 24.28
C LEU A 2 -3.14 18.38 23.14
N LEU A 3 -4.15 17.54 23.43
CA LEU A 3 -4.70 16.57 22.48
C LEU A 3 -5.39 17.25 21.28
N GLU A 4 -6.15 18.31 21.54
CA GLU A 4 -6.83 19.11 20.53
C GLU A 4 -5.84 19.73 19.54
N ARG A 5 -4.70 20.22 20.03
CA ARG A 5 -3.66 20.83 19.18
C ARG A 5 -3.00 19.80 18.26
N THR A 6 -2.83 18.57 18.72
CA THR A 6 -2.31 17.45 17.90
C THR A 6 -3.30 17.08 16.80
N GLN A 7 -4.58 16.95 17.13
CA GLN A 7 -5.63 16.64 16.16
C GLN A 7 -5.73 17.74 15.09
N SER A 8 -5.75 19.00 15.50
CA SER A 8 -5.74 20.13 14.55
C SER A 8 -4.47 20.18 13.68
N GLY A 9 -3.33 19.67 14.15
CA GLY A 9 -2.12 19.55 13.35
C GLY A 9 -2.20 18.43 12.31
N VAL A 10 -2.72 17.27 12.70
CA VAL A 10 -2.95 16.14 11.79
C VAL A 10 -3.97 16.51 10.71
N GLU A 11 -5.04 17.21 11.06
CA GLU A 11 -6.06 17.65 10.10
C GLU A 11 -5.50 18.64 9.08
N ARG A 12 -4.73 19.65 9.50
CA ARG A 12 -4.04 20.56 8.58
C ARG A 12 -3.16 19.82 7.58
N THR A 13 -2.38 18.87 8.08
CA THR A 13 -1.47 18.06 7.24
C THR A 13 -2.23 17.18 6.24
N ARG A 14 -3.40 16.64 6.63
CA ARG A 14 -4.30 15.89 5.74
C ARG A 14 -4.88 16.78 4.63
N VAL A 15 -5.30 18.01 4.96
CA VAL A 15 -5.82 18.98 3.98
C VAL A 15 -4.75 19.39 2.98
N ASP A 16 -3.50 19.54 3.44
CA ASP A 16 -2.33 19.80 2.59
C ASP A 16 -1.91 18.61 1.70
N GLY A 17 -2.69 17.51 1.71
CA GLY A 17 -2.48 16.33 0.87
C GLY A 17 -1.35 15.41 1.33
N LYS A 18 -0.76 15.66 2.51
CA LYS A 18 0.24 14.76 3.09
C LYS A 18 -0.46 13.62 3.82
N ALA A 19 -0.50 12.46 3.16
CA ALA A 19 -1.10 11.26 3.71
C ALA A 19 -0.35 10.81 4.99
N PRO A 20 -1.02 10.73 6.15
CA PRO A 20 -0.40 10.22 7.37
C PRO A 20 -0.23 8.70 7.29
N GLY A 21 0.96 8.21 7.65
CA GLY A 21 1.26 6.78 7.74
C GLY A 21 2.56 6.38 7.07
N ARG A 22 2.82 5.07 7.01
CA ARG A 22 3.98 4.51 6.32
C ARG A 22 3.74 4.59 4.81
N PRO A 23 4.70 5.10 4.00
CA PRO A 23 4.58 5.08 2.55
C PRO A 23 4.43 3.65 2.05
N ALA A 24 3.58 3.45 1.05
CA ALA A 24 3.40 2.15 0.41
C ALA A 24 4.75 1.67 -0.13
N SER A 25 5.14 0.43 0.20
CA SER A 25 6.40 -0.16 -0.26
C SER A 25 6.39 -0.49 -1.75
N LEU A 26 5.21 -0.57 -2.37
CA LEU A 26 5.01 -0.82 -3.79
C LEU A 26 4.39 0.40 -4.45
N ARG A 27 4.95 0.82 -5.60
CA ARG A 27 4.34 1.86 -6.44
C ARG A 27 3.03 1.35 -7.04
N ALA A 28 2.10 2.25 -7.35
CA ALA A 28 0.80 1.89 -7.94
C ALA A 28 0.94 1.05 -9.22
N ALA A 29 1.91 1.37 -10.08
CA ALA A 29 2.20 0.60 -11.29
C ALA A 29 2.60 -0.85 -10.98
N GLN A 30 3.45 -1.06 -9.96
CA GLN A 30 3.89 -2.40 -9.54
C GLN A 30 2.75 -3.19 -8.90
N GLN A 31 1.85 -2.52 -8.17
CA GLN A 31 0.66 -3.17 -7.62
C GLN A 31 -0.27 -3.65 -8.74
N ARG A 32 -0.44 -2.84 -9.79
CA ARG A 32 -1.28 -3.17 -10.95
C ARG A 32 -0.70 -4.32 -11.75
N GLU A 33 0.59 -4.26 -12.08
CA GLU A 33 1.31 -5.36 -12.73
C GLU A 33 1.19 -6.66 -11.93
N MET A 34 1.39 -6.59 -10.61
CA MET A 34 1.25 -7.77 -9.74
C MET A 34 -0.19 -8.29 -9.70
N CYS A 35 -1.21 -7.43 -9.72
CA CYS A 35 -2.61 -7.85 -9.83
C CYS A 35 -2.90 -8.55 -11.17
N ASP A 36 -2.40 -8.00 -12.27
CA ASP A 36 -2.60 -8.56 -13.61
C ASP A 36 -1.93 -9.94 -13.75
N GLU A 37 -0.69 -10.08 -13.25
CA GLU A 37 0.02 -11.37 -13.25
C GLU A 37 -0.65 -12.40 -12.33
N LEU A 38 -1.12 -11.98 -11.14
CA LEU A 38 -1.88 -12.86 -10.25
C LEU A 38 -3.22 -13.28 -10.87
N ALA A 39 -3.88 -12.39 -11.63
CA ALA A 39 -5.10 -12.72 -12.37
C ALA A 39 -4.83 -13.69 -13.53
N ALA A 40 -3.65 -13.61 -14.16
CA ALA A 40 -3.18 -14.57 -15.16
C ALA A 40 -2.76 -15.94 -14.57
N GLY A 41 -2.90 -16.12 -13.24
CA GLY A 41 -2.59 -17.39 -12.57
C GLY A 41 -1.15 -17.51 -12.07
N ALA A 42 -0.37 -16.40 -12.05
CA ALA A 42 0.98 -16.43 -11.51
C ALA A 42 0.99 -16.80 -10.01
N GLY A 43 2.00 -17.56 -9.61
CA GLY A 43 2.15 -18.01 -8.22
C GLY A 43 2.54 -16.89 -7.27
N VAL A 44 1.91 -16.86 -6.08
CA VAL A 44 2.17 -15.88 -5.01
C VAL A 44 3.65 -15.80 -4.63
N SER A 45 4.34 -16.94 -4.55
CA SER A 45 5.77 -17.01 -4.20
C SER A 45 6.68 -16.41 -5.27
N VAL A 46 6.29 -16.51 -6.55
CA VAL A 46 7.05 -15.93 -7.66
C VAL A 46 6.94 -14.41 -7.62
N MET A 47 5.73 -13.89 -7.41
CA MET A 47 5.48 -12.45 -7.27
C MET A 47 6.19 -11.85 -6.06
N ALA A 48 6.17 -12.54 -4.92
CA ALA A 48 6.87 -12.12 -3.71
C ALA A 48 8.38 -11.91 -3.98
N ARG A 49 9.01 -12.83 -4.71
CA ARG A 49 10.43 -12.72 -5.09
C ARG A 49 10.64 -11.62 -6.12
N LYS A 50 9.83 -11.57 -7.18
CA LYS A 50 9.92 -10.57 -8.27
C LYS A 50 9.89 -9.13 -7.73
N PHE A 51 9.00 -8.87 -6.77
CA PHE A 51 8.84 -7.54 -6.20
C PHE A 51 9.58 -7.34 -4.87
N ALA A 52 10.41 -8.30 -4.45
CA ALA A 52 11.12 -8.29 -3.17
C ALA A 52 10.20 -7.97 -1.96
N VAL A 53 8.98 -8.48 -1.98
CA VAL A 53 7.98 -8.29 -0.94
C VAL A 53 7.66 -9.60 -0.22
N SER A 54 7.17 -9.50 1.01
CA SER A 54 6.67 -10.68 1.71
C SER A 54 5.48 -11.31 0.97
N PRO A 55 5.31 -12.65 0.97
CA PRO A 55 4.11 -13.31 0.43
C PRO A 55 2.80 -12.77 1.02
N LYS A 56 2.83 -12.32 2.29
CA LYS A 56 1.71 -11.65 2.94
C LYS A 56 1.33 -10.33 2.27
N ALA A 57 2.31 -9.57 1.77
CA ALA A 57 2.05 -8.34 1.01
C ALA A 57 1.37 -8.63 -0.34
N VAL A 58 1.79 -9.69 -1.03
CA VAL A 58 1.14 -10.16 -2.27
C VAL A 58 -0.33 -10.50 -2.02
N GLY A 59 -0.63 -11.23 -0.93
CA GLY A 59 -2.00 -11.52 -0.52
C GLY A 59 -2.82 -10.28 -0.17
N ARG A 60 -2.22 -9.26 0.45
CA ARG A 60 -2.88 -7.97 0.72
C ARG A 60 -3.24 -7.23 -0.56
N VAL A 61 -2.35 -7.20 -1.55
CA VAL A 61 -2.64 -6.54 -2.84
C VAL A 61 -3.77 -7.27 -3.56
N ARG A 62 -3.82 -8.61 -3.49
CA ARG A 62 -4.95 -9.39 -4.00
C ARG A 62 -6.28 -9.08 -3.29
N ALA A 63 -6.24 -8.92 -1.96
CA ALA A 63 -7.43 -8.62 -1.16
C ALA A 63 -7.88 -7.16 -1.30
N ALA A 64 -6.94 -6.25 -1.53
CA ALA A 64 -7.19 -4.82 -1.65
C ALA A 64 -7.76 -4.40 -3.01
N LYS A 65 -8.08 -5.37 -3.91
CA LYS A 65 -8.66 -5.23 -5.26
C LYS A 65 -9.09 -3.78 -5.55
N LEU A 66 -8.14 -3.02 -6.12
CA LEU A 66 -8.36 -1.69 -6.67
C LEU A 66 -9.23 -1.78 -7.93
#